data_AF-A0A5E4FLE0-F1
#
_entry.id   AF-A0A5E4FLE0-F1
#
_cell.length_a   1.000
_cell.length_b   1.000
_cell.length_c   1.000
_cell.angle_alpha   90.00
_cell.angle_beta   90.00
_cell.angle_gamma   90.00
#
_symmetry.space_group_name_H-M   'P 1'
#
loop_
_entity.id
_entity.type
_entity.pdbx_description
1 polymer ?
#
loop_
_entity_poly.entity_id
_entity_poly.type
_entity_poly.pdbx_seq_one_letter_code
_entity_poly.pdbx_strand_id
1 'polypeptide(L)'
;QKFTAVIRMLAYGSSADQVDEIARMGKSTVLESLVRFCDAVETLYTRDYLRRPTPRDLQRLLQKAESRGFPGMIGSIDCMHWQWKNCPTAWQGDYGNRKGQKSIILEAVAGFDTW
;
A
#
# COMPACT_ATOMS: atom_id res chain seq x y z
N GLN A 1 -2.51 -16.10 16.78
CA GLN A 1 -2.28 -16.93 15.58
C GLN A 1 -2.68 -16.19 14.29
N LYS A 2 -3.95 -15.81 14.09
CA LYS A 2 -4.41 -15.10 12.86
C LYS A 2 -3.64 -13.80 12.53
N PHE A 3 -3.49 -12.90 13.50
CA PHE A 3 -2.71 -11.67 13.31
C PHE A 3 -1.25 -11.94 12.95
N THR A 4 -0.59 -12.86 13.67
CA THR A 4 0.80 -13.24 13.40
C THR A 4 0.97 -13.80 11.99
N ALA A 5 0.02 -14.61 11.53
CA ALA A 5 0.02 -15.15 10.18
C ALA A 5 -0.06 -14.04 9.13
N VAL A 6 -1.01 -13.12 9.29
CA VAL A 6 -1.20 -11.99 8.38
C VAL A 6 0.01 -11.06 8.33
N ILE A 7 0.54 -10.66 9.49
CA ILE A 7 1.71 -9.78 9.56
C ILE A 7 2.93 -10.42 8.90
N ARG A 8 3.12 -11.75 9.03
CA ARG A 8 4.22 -12.44 8.34
C ARG A 8 4.03 -12.46 6.81
N MET A 9 2.82 -12.71 6.34
CA MET A 9 2.53 -12.64 4.89
C MET A 9 2.83 -11.26 4.34
N LEU A 10 2.41 -10.21 5.04
CA LEU A 10 2.60 -8.82 4.60
C LEU A 10 4.05 -8.36 4.71
N ALA A 11 4.73 -8.66 5.82
CA ALA A 11 6.08 -8.18 6.08
C ALA A 11 7.15 -8.90 5.24
N TYR A 12 6.95 -10.20 4.95
CA TYR A 12 7.97 -11.03 4.30
C TYR A 12 7.55 -11.56 2.93
N GLY A 13 6.33 -11.26 2.46
CA GLY A 13 5.79 -11.82 1.22
C GLY A 13 5.61 -13.35 1.28
N SER A 14 5.51 -13.93 2.48
CA SER A 14 5.38 -15.38 2.66
C SER A 14 4.08 -15.91 2.06
N SER A 15 4.14 -17.09 1.46
CA SER A 15 2.92 -17.75 0.98
C SER A 15 2.06 -18.22 2.16
N ALA A 16 0.74 -18.33 1.96
CA ALA A 16 -0.14 -18.88 2.98
C ALA A 16 0.28 -20.32 3.40
N ASP A 17 0.87 -21.07 2.47
CA ASP A 17 1.38 -22.43 2.73
C ASP A 17 2.60 -22.41 3.68
N GLN A 18 3.51 -21.45 3.53
CA GLN A 18 4.65 -21.28 4.46
C GLN A 18 4.20 -20.83 5.86
N VAL A 19 3.10 -20.07 5.93
CA VAL A 19 2.59 -19.54 7.19
C VAL A 19 1.81 -20.59 7.97
N ASP A 20 1.26 -21.61 7.31
CA ASP A 20 0.62 -22.75 7.96
C ASP A 20 1.59 -23.52 8.88
N GLU A 21 2.85 -23.72 8.46
CA GLU A 21 3.85 -24.42 9.28
C GLU A 21 4.09 -23.76 10.65
N ILE A 22 3.99 -22.43 10.71
CA ILE A 22 4.26 -21.63 11.92
C ILE A 22 2.97 -21.37 12.70
N ALA A 23 1.88 -21.02 12.01
CA ALA A 23 0.63 -20.63 12.64
C ALA A 23 -0.28 -21.83 12.94
N ARG A 24 -0.02 -22.99 12.31
CA ARG A 24 -0.85 -24.22 12.32
C ARG A 24 -2.30 -23.90 11.97
N MET A 25 -2.49 -23.27 10.81
CA MET A 25 -3.80 -22.82 10.33
C MET A 25 -3.95 -23.14 8.85
N GLY A 26 -5.07 -23.76 8.50
CA GLY A 26 -5.38 -24.06 7.10
C GLY A 26 -5.30 -22.83 6.19
N LYS A 27 -4.76 -23.03 4.99
CA LYS A 27 -4.57 -22.00 3.95
C LYS A 27 -5.76 -21.06 3.76
N SER A 28 -6.98 -21.61 3.71
CA SER A 28 -8.22 -20.83 3.56
C SER A 28 -8.44 -19.86 4.71
N THR A 29 -8.20 -20.28 5.95
CA THR A 29 -8.33 -19.42 7.14
C THR A 29 -7.26 -18.32 7.18
N VAL A 30 -6.03 -18.62 6.74
CA VAL A 30 -4.95 -17.62 6.62
C VAL A 30 -5.36 -16.54 5.62
N LEU A 31 -5.82 -16.93 4.43
CA LEU A 31 -6.25 -16.00 3.39
C LEU A 31 -7.48 -15.19 3.81
N GLU A 32 -8.47 -15.82 4.43
CA GLU A 32 -9.64 -15.10 4.96
C GLU A 32 -9.24 -14.10 6.04
N SER A 33 -8.28 -14.46 6.92
CA SER A 33 -7.76 -13.55 7.95
C SER A 33 -7.03 -12.36 7.33
N LEU A 34 -6.28 -12.59 6.24
CA LEU A 34 -5.60 -11.52 5.50
C LEU A 34 -6.61 -10.53 4.90
N VAL A 35 -7.67 -11.04 4.24
CA VAL A 35 -8.73 -10.19 3.67
C VAL A 35 -9.38 -9.34 4.76
N ARG A 36 -9.85 -9.97 5.86
CA ARG A 36 -10.48 -9.24 6.97
C ARG A 36 -9.56 -8.22 7.63
N PHE A 37 -8.26 -8.51 7.68
CA PHE A 37 -7.28 -7.56 8.20
C PHE A 37 -7.12 -6.35 7.27
N CYS A 38 -7.00 -6.57 5.95
CA CYS A 38 -6.95 -5.50 4.97
C CYS A 38 -8.23 -4.64 5.00
N ASP A 39 -9.41 -5.25 5.08
CA ASP A 39 -10.69 -4.53 5.20
C ASP A 39 -10.73 -3.66 6.47
N ALA A 40 -10.21 -4.17 7.58
CA ALA A 40 -10.12 -3.41 8.83
C ALA A 40 -9.14 -2.24 8.72
N VAL A 41 -7.96 -2.45 8.11
CA VAL A 41 -6.98 -1.38 7.85
C VAL A 41 -7.58 -0.31 6.94
N GLU A 42 -8.23 -0.70 5.85
CA GLU A 42 -8.91 0.22 4.95
C GLU A 42 -10.00 1.00 5.69
N THR A 43 -10.85 0.32 6.46
CA THR A 43 -11.91 0.97 7.23
C THR A 43 -11.36 2.01 8.22
N LEU A 44 -10.25 1.68 8.90
CA LEU A 44 -9.64 2.56 9.89
C LEU A 44 -8.94 3.77 9.26
N TYR A 45 -8.23 3.58 8.14
CA TYR A 45 -7.33 4.59 7.59
C TYR A 45 -7.85 5.28 6.32
N THR A 46 -8.93 4.82 5.70
CA THR A 46 -9.46 5.44 4.47
C THR A 46 -9.83 6.89 4.65
N ARG A 47 -10.48 7.24 5.77
CA ARG A 47 -10.93 8.62 5.99
C ARG A 47 -9.77 9.61 6.12
N ASP A 48 -8.62 9.17 6.63
CA ASP A 48 -7.55 10.08 7.01
C ASP A 48 -6.32 9.98 6.09
N TYR A 49 -6.02 8.78 5.56
CA TYR A 49 -4.79 8.49 4.81
C TYR A 49 -5.01 7.88 3.43
N LEU A 50 -5.94 6.92 3.28
CA LEU A 50 -6.19 6.25 1.98
C LEU A 50 -7.26 6.99 1.15
N ARG A 51 -7.26 8.32 1.22
CA ARG A 51 -8.12 9.18 0.42
C ARG A 51 -7.30 10.21 -0.35
N ARG A 52 -7.94 10.80 -1.36
CA ARG A 52 -7.37 11.97 -2.04
C ARG A 52 -7.15 13.12 -1.04
N PRO A 53 -6.00 13.81 -1.07
CA PRO A 53 -5.78 14.99 -0.25
C PRO A 53 -6.82 16.07 -0.55
N THR A 54 -7.32 16.73 0.50
CA THR A 54 -8.18 17.91 0.36
C THR A 54 -7.33 19.15 0.10
N PRO A 55 -7.90 20.26 -0.40
CA PRO A 55 -7.16 21.51 -0.52
C PRO A 55 -6.52 21.98 0.80
N ARG A 56 -7.16 21.70 1.93
CA ARG A 56 -6.63 22.00 3.27
C ARG A 56 -5.38 21.16 3.59
N ASP A 57 -5.40 19.87 3.25
CA ASP A 57 -4.24 18.99 3.42
C ASP A 57 -3.05 19.50 2.60
N LEU A 58 -3.30 19.86 1.33
CA LEU A 58 -2.29 20.41 0.42
C LEU A 58 -1.71 21.72 0.95
N GLN A 59 -2.57 22.65 1.38
CA GLN A 59 -2.12 23.93 1.94
C GLN A 59 -1.24 23.73 3.17
N ARG A 60 -1.62 22.82 4.07
CA ARG A 60 -0.82 22.47 5.25
C ARG A 60 0.54 21.90 4.86
N LEU A 61 0.59 20.99 3.88
CA LEU A 61 1.83 20.39 3.40
C LEU A 61 2.75 21.45 2.76
N LEU A 62 2.21 22.32 1.92
CA LEU A 62 2.93 23.43 1.28
C LEU A 62 3.53 24.39 2.31
N GLN A 63 2.73 24.83 3.30
CA GLN A 63 3.21 25.74 4.35
C GLN A 63 4.35 25.12 5.16
N LYS A 64 4.24 23.83 5.49
CA LYS A 64 5.32 23.12 6.20
C LYS A 64 6.58 23.04 5.36
N ALA A 65 6.46 22.69 4.08
CA ALA A 65 7.61 22.62 3.19
C ALA A 65 8.28 23.98 2.98
N GLU A 66 7.48 25.04 2.78
CA GLU A 66 7.95 26.42 2.65
C GLU A 66 8.72 26.86 3.90
N SER A 67 8.21 26.58 5.11
CA SER A 67 8.90 26.88 6.37
C SER A 67 10.27 26.22 6.52
N ARG A 68 10.52 25.15 5.74
CA ARG A 68 11.80 24.42 5.70
C ARG A 68 12.65 24.77 4.48
N GLY A 69 12.25 25.74 3.66
CA GLY A 69 12.99 26.18 2.49
C GLY A 69 12.68 25.42 1.19
N PHE A 70 11.55 24.69 1.13
CA PHE A 70 11.10 23.95 -0.05
C PHE A 70 9.77 24.51 -0.60
N PRO A 71 9.75 25.73 -1.17
CA PRO A 71 8.53 26.34 -1.68
C PRO A 71 7.92 25.49 -2.80
N GLY A 72 6.61 25.25 -2.72
CA GLY A 72 5.87 24.45 -3.71
C GLY A 72 5.94 22.92 -3.52
N MET A 73 6.71 22.42 -2.55
CA MET A 73 6.81 20.98 -2.28
C MET A 73 5.65 20.50 -1.40
N ILE A 74 4.92 19.48 -1.83
CA ILE A 74 3.81 18.87 -1.07
C ILE A 74 4.26 17.68 -0.20
N GLY A 75 5.48 17.21 -0.38
CA GLY A 75 6.05 16.08 0.33
C GLY A 75 7.07 15.35 -0.52
N SER A 76 7.63 14.27 0.01
CA SER A 76 8.41 13.32 -0.78
C SER A 76 7.46 12.33 -1.43
N ILE A 77 7.63 12.13 -2.73
CA ILE A 77 6.94 11.07 -3.46
C ILE A 77 7.78 9.80 -3.33
N ASP A 78 7.17 8.72 -2.86
CA ASP A 78 7.74 7.38 -3.01
C ASP A 78 6.78 6.53 -3.86
N CYS A 79 7.37 5.70 -4.72
CA CYS A 79 6.65 4.89 -5.69
C CYS A 79 7.10 3.44 -5.58
N MET A 80 6.14 2.53 -5.33
CA MET A 80 6.40 1.09 -5.39
C MET A 80 5.79 0.49 -6.66
N HIS A 81 6.64 -0.15 -7.47
CA HIS A 81 6.18 -0.92 -8.63
C HIS A 81 5.76 -2.32 -8.18
N TRP A 82 4.46 -2.57 -8.17
CA TRP A 82 3.91 -3.90 -7.94
C TRP A 82 3.75 -4.63 -9.27
N GLN A 83 4.56 -5.66 -9.53
CA GLN A 83 4.39 -6.48 -10.73
C GLN A 83 3.07 -7.25 -10.73
N TRP A 84 2.26 -7.03 -11.75
CA TRP A 84 1.00 -7.71 -11.94
C TRP A 84 1.17 -8.90 -12.90
N LYS A 85 1.65 -10.01 -12.35
CA LYS A 85 1.92 -11.25 -13.11
C LYS A 85 0.72 -11.74 -13.92
N ASN A 86 -0.49 -11.58 -13.37
CA ASN A 86 -1.75 -12.03 -13.98
C ASN A 86 -2.57 -10.85 -14.57
N CYS A 87 -1.90 -9.81 -15.08
CA CYS A 87 -2.58 -8.68 -15.73
C CYS A 87 -3.44 -9.15 -16.92
N PRO A 88 -4.75 -8.87 -16.94
CA PRO A 88 -5.63 -9.23 -18.06
C PRO A 88 -5.11 -8.67 -19.38
N THR A 89 -5.20 -9.45 -20.47
CA THR A 89 -4.71 -9.06 -21.80
C THR A 89 -5.26 -7.71 -22.25
N ALA A 90 -6.53 -7.45 -21.96
CA ALA A 90 -7.20 -6.20 -22.29
C ALA A 90 -6.52 -4.95 -21.69
N TRP A 91 -5.79 -5.09 -20.57
CA TRP A 91 -5.18 -3.97 -19.83
C TRP A 91 -3.65 -3.95 -19.97
N GLN A 92 -3.06 -4.87 -20.73
CA GLN A 92 -1.60 -4.98 -20.82
C GLN A 92 -0.93 -3.76 -21.46
N GLY A 93 -1.64 -3.00 -22.29
CA GLY A 93 -1.13 -1.75 -22.88
C GLY A 93 -0.89 -0.69 -21.81
N ASP A 94 -1.93 -0.40 -21.02
CA ASP A 94 -1.93 0.69 -20.05
C ASP A 94 -1.00 0.44 -18.85
N TYR A 95 -0.79 -0.82 -18.47
CA TYR A 95 0.03 -1.20 -17.31
C TYR A 95 1.43 -1.70 -17.68
N GLY A 96 1.84 -1.55 -18.95
CA GLY A 96 3.19 -1.91 -19.41
C GLY A 96 4.24 -0.90 -18.96
N ASN A 97 5.26 -1.35 -18.22
CA ASN A 97 6.41 -0.51 -17.90
C ASN A 97 7.50 -0.57 -18.99
N ARG A 98 8.51 0.30 -18.89
CA ARG A 98 9.64 0.38 -19.83
C ARG A 98 10.40 -0.95 -20.00
N LYS A 99 10.35 -1.84 -19.00
CA LYS A 99 11.00 -3.17 -19.03
C LYS A 99 10.08 -4.26 -19.62
N GLY A 100 8.91 -3.90 -20.14
CA GLY A 100 7.92 -4.83 -20.68
C GLY A 100 7.11 -5.59 -19.63
N GLN A 101 7.35 -5.33 -18.34
CA GLN A 101 6.60 -5.96 -17.25
C GLN A 101 5.27 -5.22 -17.03
N LYS A 102 4.25 -5.96 -16.60
CA LYS A 102 2.99 -5.35 -16.19
C LYS A 102 3.10 -4.96 -14.72
N SER A 103 2.87 -3.69 -14.38
CA SER A 103 2.96 -3.25 -12.99
C SER A 103 1.96 -2.15 -12.67
N ILE A 104 1.45 -2.18 -11.44
CA ILE A 104 0.71 -1.07 -10.85
C ILE A 104 1.70 -0.25 -10.03
N ILE A 105 1.65 1.08 -10.17
CA ILE A 105 2.46 1.98 -9.36
C ILE A 105 1.60 2.44 -8.18
N LEU A 106 2.06 2.14 -6.98
CA LEU A 106 1.52 2.73 -5.77
C LEU A 106 2.33 3.96 -5.43
N GLU A 107 1.70 5.13 -5.49
CA GLU A 107 2.32 6.40 -5.11
C GLU A 107 1.80 6.83 -3.75
N ALA A 108 2.71 7.19 -2.85
CA ALA A 108 2.38 7.76 -1.56
C ALA A 108 3.13 9.08 -1.37
N VAL A 109 2.45 10.07 -0.80
CA VAL A 109 3.06 11.32 -0.38
C VAL A 109 3.25 11.26 1.13
N ALA A 110 4.51 11.15 1.55
CA ALA A 110 4.85 11.21 2.97
C ALA A 110 4.83 12.66 3.45
N GLY A 111 3.89 12.98 4.32
CA GLY A 111 3.84 14.24 5.06
C GLY A 111 4.62 14.19 6.36
N PHE A 112 4.69 15.32 7.06
CA PHE A 112 5.40 15.42 8.35
C PHE A 112 4.58 14.95 9.55
N ASP A 113 3.25 14.92 9.44
CA ASP A 113 2.40 14.50 10.54
C ASP A 113 2.42 12.98 10.62
N THR A 114 3.11 12.45 11.62
CA THR A 114 2.93 11.07 12.08
C THR A 114 1.75 11.06 13.05
N TRP A 115 0.60 10.66 12.55
CA TRP A 115 -0.37 9.93 13.36
C TRP A 115 -0.38 8.52 12.81
#